data_AF-A0A543A416-F1
#
_entry.id   AF-A0A543A416-F1
#
_cell.length_a   1.000
_cell.length_b   1.000
_cell.length_c   1.000
_cell.angle_alpha   90.00
_cell.angle_beta   90.00
_cell.angle_gamma   90.00
#
_symmetry.space_group_name_H-M   'P 1'
#
loop_
_entity.id
_entity.type
_entity.pdbx_description
1 polymer ?
#
loop_
_entity_poly.entity_id
_entity_poly.type
_entity_poly.pdbx_seq_one_letter_code
_entity_poly.pdbx_strand_id
1 'polypeptide(L)'
;MIGTILVTLIGGVVIGLLGKFLAPGSRDNIPFWLVVVCGIIGMLVGGWIYYAIFGVAGNVEGNPDYDMWNTSKGIDWWRHLWQVVVAAIAVVVAAGITGKSKA
;
A
#
# COMPACT_ATOMS: atom_id res chain seq x y z
N MET A 1 14.91 -2.77 11.96
CA MET A 1 14.27 -3.85 11.17
C MET A 1 12.94 -4.31 11.77
N ILE A 2 12.82 -4.57 13.08
CA ILE A 2 11.53 -5.02 13.66
C ILE A 2 10.41 -3.96 13.52
N GLY A 3 10.73 -2.67 13.69
CA GLY A 3 9.76 -1.59 13.56
C GLY A 3 9.17 -1.47 12.14
N THR A 4 9.99 -1.63 11.09
CA THR A 4 9.51 -1.56 9.70
C THR A 4 8.58 -2.73 9.35
N ILE A 5 8.84 -3.92 9.89
CA ILE A 5 7.97 -5.08 9.73
C ILE A 5 6.61 -4.82 10.38
N LEU A 6 6.59 -4.32 11.61
CA LEU A 6 5.35 -4.02 12.33
C LEU A 6 4.53 -2.92 11.61
N VAL A 7 5.18 -1.84 11.17
CA VAL A 7 4.53 -0.77 10.41
C VAL A 7 3.98 -1.30 9.08
N THR A 8 4.70 -2.19 8.40
CA THR A 8 4.23 -2.76 7.13
C THR A 8 3.03 -3.68 7.32
N LEU A 9 3.00 -4.45 8.41
CA LEU A 9 1.84 -5.30 8.72
C LEU A 9 0.63 -4.47 9.12
N ILE A 10 0.78 -3.56 10.08
CA ILE A 10 -0.32 -2.71 10.57
C ILE A 10 -0.80 -1.78 9.44
N GLY A 11 0.13 -1.09 8.79
CA GLY A 11 -0.14 -0.25 7.63
C GLY A 11 -0.73 -1.06 6.48
N GLY A 12 -0.26 -2.28 6.23
CA GLY A 12 -0.80 -3.19 5.23
C GLY A 12 -2.27 -3.53 5.48
N VAL A 13 -2.67 -3.78 6.73
CA VAL A 13 -4.10 -3.98 7.05
C VAL A 13 -4.91 -2.72 6.73
N VAL A 14 -4.46 -1.54 7.18
CA VAL A 14 -5.16 -0.26 6.97
C VAL A 14 -5.25 0.10 5.48
N ILE A 15 -4.12 0.09 4.78
CA ILE A 15 -4.01 0.38 3.34
C ILE A 15 -4.79 -0.64 2.52
N GLY A 16 -4.80 -1.91 2.91
CA GLY A 16 -5.60 -2.94 2.25
C GLY A 16 -7.09 -2.66 2.36
N LEU A 17 -7.56 -2.27 3.56
CA LEU A 17 -8.96 -1.89 3.78
C LEU A 17 -9.34 -0.63 3.00
N LEU A 18 -8.48 0.39 2.99
CA LEU A 18 -8.68 1.61 2.18
C LEU A 18 -8.69 1.30 0.69
N GLY A 19 -7.79 0.44 0.22
CA GLY A 19 -7.74 -0.04 -1.16
C GLY A 19 -9.00 -0.79 -1.55
N LYS A 20 -9.51 -1.66 -0.67
CA LYS A 20 -10.81 -2.36 -0.89
C LYS A 20 -11.96 -1.38 -0.96
N PHE A 21 -11.98 -0.37 -0.10
CA PHE A 21 -13.02 0.67 -0.10
C PHE A 21 -13.00 1.50 -1.40
N LEU A 22 -11.82 1.79 -1.93
CA LEU A 22 -11.66 2.53 -3.19
C LEU A 22 -11.92 1.67 -4.43
N ALA A 23 -11.77 0.35 -4.34
CA ALA A 23 -11.99 -0.57 -5.45
C ALA A 23 -13.49 -0.66 -5.83
N PRO A 24 -13.84 -0.67 -7.13
CA PRO A 24 -15.24 -0.60 -7.58
C PRO A 24 -16.17 -1.71 -7.04
N GLY A 25 -17.42 -1.31 -6.82
CA GLY A 25 -18.42 -1.83 -5.87
C GLY A 25 -19.07 -3.18 -6.15
N SER A 26 -18.27 -4.24 -6.32
CA SER A 26 -18.79 -5.62 -6.29
C SER A 26 -17.84 -6.60 -5.59
N ARG A 27 -16.98 -6.09 -4.69
CA ARG A 27 -15.88 -6.83 -4.04
C ARG A 27 -16.14 -7.24 -2.61
N ASP A 28 -17.41 -7.32 -2.22
CA ASP A 28 -17.80 -7.63 -0.85
C ASP A 28 -17.33 -9.01 -0.42
N ASN A 29 -17.33 -9.98 -1.36
CA ASN A 29 -16.96 -11.38 -1.13
C ASN A 29 -15.44 -11.66 -1.08
N ILE A 30 -14.56 -10.64 -1.13
CA ILE A 30 -13.13 -10.90 -0.92
C ILE A 30 -12.88 -11.31 0.55
N PRO A 31 -12.18 -12.44 0.79
CA PRO A 31 -11.80 -12.85 2.14
C PRO A 31 -10.80 -11.84 2.74
N PHE A 32 -10.94 -11.56 4.04
CA PHE A 32 -10.16 -10.53 4.72
C PHE A 32 -8.64 -10.72 4.59
N TRP A 33 -8.14 -11.96 4.67
CA TRP A 33 -6.69 -12.24 4.54
C TRP A 33 -6.12 -11.72 3.21
N LEU A 34 -6.91 -11.80 2.14
CA LEU A 34 -6.50 -11.42 0.79
C LEU A 34 -6.47 -9.89 0.64
N VAL A 35 -7.37 -9.19 1.35
CA VAL A 35 -7.29 -7.72 1.53
C VAL A 35 -6.00 -7.32 2.22
N VAL A 36 -5.62 -8.02 3.29
CA VAL A 36 -4.37 -7.74 4.04
C VAL A 36 -3.16 -7.95 3.14
N VAL A 37 -3.12 -9.04 2.35
CA VAL A 37 -2.04 -9.28 1.38
C VAL A 37 -1.99 -8.18 0.32
N CYS A 38 -3.12 -7.77 -0.26
CA CYS A 38 -3.16 -6.65 -1.20
C CYS A 38 -2.67 -5.33 -0.57
N GLY A 39 -2.96 -5.10 0.70
CA GLY A 39 -2.47 -3.94 1.43
C GLY A 39 -0.97 -3.97 1.73
N ILE A 40 -0.42 -5.13 2.05
CA ILE A 40 1.05 -5.33 2.16
C ILE A 40 1.71 -5.06 0.80
N ILE A 41 1.14 -5.58 -0.29
CA ILE A 41 1.59 -5.27 -1.65
C ILE A 41 1.52 -3.76 -1.90
N GLY A 42 0.43 -3.09 -1.50
CA GLY A 42 0.29 -1.64 -1.58
C GLY A 42 1.40 -0.89 -0.84
N MET A 43 1.68 -1.26 0.41
CA MET A 43 2.76 -0.67 1.22
C MET A 43 4.13 -0.79 0.54
N LEU A 44 4.46 -1.99 0.06
CA LEU A 44 5.76 -2.30 -0.53
C LEU A 44 5.90 -1.69 -1.94
N VAL A 45 5.00 -2.05 -2.85
CA VAL A 45 5.07 -1.65 -4.25
C VAL A 45 4.70 -0.18 -4.42
N GLY A 46 3.66 0.32 -3.74
CA GLY A 46 3.31 1.73 -3.79
C GLY A 46 4.37 2.63 -3.15
N GLY A 47 5.00 2.20 -2.06
CA GLY A 47 6.15 2.89 -1.47
C GLY A 47 7.36 2.91 -2.40
N TRP A 48 7.66 1.79 -3.04
CA TRP A 48 8.75 1.69 -4.01
C TRP A 48 8.50 2.56 -5.26
N ILE A 49 7.30 2.51 -5.85
CA ILE A 49 6.93 3.35 -7.00
C ILE A 49 7.04 4.83 -6.63
N TYR A 50 6.51 5.21 -5.47
CA TYR A 50 6.60 6.58 -4.96
C TYR A 50 8.06 7.04 -4.88
N TYR A 51 8.92 6.25 -4.22
CA TYR A 51 10.34 6.57 -4.07
C TYR A 51 11.07 6.62 -5.42
N ALA A 52 10.74 5.73 -6.36
CA ALA A 52 11.34 5.72 -7.68
C ALA A 52 11.02 6.98 -8.51
N ILE A 53 9.85 7.59 -8.30
CA ILE A 53 9.39 8.76 -9.06
C ILE A 53 9.79 10.07 -8.37
N PHE A 54 9.62 10.14 -7.04
CA PHE A 54 9.77 11.38 -6.27
C PHE A 54 11.00 11.39 -5.35
N GLY A 55 11.62 10.25 -5.11
CA GLY A 55 12.71 10.12 -4.16
C GLY A 55 12.26 10.45 -2.74
N VAL A 56 13.07 11.27 -2.07
CA VAL A 56 12.83 11.78 -0.72
C VAL A 56 12.22 13.18 -0.82
N ALA A 57 11.31 13.55 0.08
CA ALA A 57 10.68 14.85 0.11
C ALA A 57 11.69 16.01 0.30
N GLY A 58 11.41 17.15 -0.33
CA GLY A 58 12.30 18.33 -0.31
C GLY A 58 12.60 18.88 1.09
N ASN A 59 11.78 18.58 2.10
CA ASN A 59 12.01 19.01 3.49
C ASN A 59 13.15 18.25 4.20
N VAL A 60 13.67 17.18 3.58
CA VAL A 60 14.74 16.33 4.12
C VAL A 60 15.77 15.96 3.03
N GLU A 61 15.70 16.62 1.89
CA GLU A 61 16.61 16.40 0.76
C GLU A 61 18.07 16.60 1.18
N GLY A 62 18.95 15.68 0.76
CA GLY A 62 20.37 15.70 1.11
C GLY A 62 20.71 15.13 2.49
N ASN A 63 19.73 14.72 3.29
CA ASN A 63 19.98 14.05 4.56
C ASN A 63 20.10 12.52 4.36
N PRO A 64 21.23 11.88 4.76
CA PRO A 64 21.47 10.45 4.56
C PRO A 64 20.60 9.54 5.42
N ASP A 65 19.91 10.07 6.44
CA ASP A 65 19.03 9.30 7.33
C ASP A 65 17.66 9.00 6.70
N TYR A 66 17.37 9.58 5.52
CA TYR A 66 16.09 9.43 4.84
C TYR A 66 16.25 8.58 3.58
N ASP A 67 15.38 7.58 3.46
CA ASP A 67 15.42 6.55 2.42
C ASP A 67 14.00 6.20 1.95
N MET A 68 13.85 5.11 1.19
CA MET A 68 12.55 4.65 0.69
C MET A 68 11.52 4.32 1.78
N TRP A 69 11.97 3.99 3.00
CA TRP A 69 11.11 3.65 4.14
C TRP A 69 10.79 4.87 5.00
N ASN A 70 11.61 5.91 4.90
CA ASN A 70 11.47 7.16 5.61
C ASN A 70 11.74 8.35 4.68
N THR A 71 10.75 8.68 3.84
CA THR A 71 10.89 9.68 2.77
C THR A 71 10.60 11.13 3.18
N SER A 72 10.14 11.41 4.39
CA SER A 72 9.78 12.79 4.81
C SER A 72 9.91 12.97 6.31
N LYS A 73 10.16 14.20 6.75
CA LYS A 73 10.03 14.58 8.17
C LYS A 73 8.55 14.66 8.55
N GLY A 74 8.04 13.57 9.14
CA GLY A 74 6.66 13.43 9.59
C GLY A 74 5.89 12.35 8.84
N ILE A 75 4.56 12.47 8.77
CA ILE A 75 3.72 11.53 8.03
C ILE A 75 3.75 11.88 6.55
N ASP A 76 4.25 10.96 5.72
CA ASP A 76 4.26 11.10 4.27
C ASP A 76 2.92 10.66 3.66
N TRP A 77 1.91 11.54 3.77
CA TRP A 77 0.57 11.30 3.24
C TRP A 77 0.57 11.06 1.72
N TRP A 78 1.50 11.71 1.00
CA TRP A 78 1.62 11.55 -0.44
C TRP A 78 2.06 10.13 -0.80
N ARG A 79 3.09 9.60 -0.12
CA ARG A 79 3.47 8.18 -0.23
C ARG A 79 2.31 7.23 0.08
N HIS A 80 1.56 7.49 1.16
CA HIS A 80 0.46 6.61 1.55
C HIS A 80 -0.69 6.61 0.53
N LEU A 81 -0.94 7.72 -0.17
CA LEU A 81 -1.91 7.74 -1.27
C LEU A 81 -1.51 6.77 -2.39
N TRP A 82 -0.24 6.75 -2.80
CA TRP A 82 0.26 5.81 -3.80
C TRP A 82 0.11 4.35 -3.35
N GLN A 83 0.36 4.08 -2.07
CA GLN A 83 0.14 2.76 -1.49
C GLN A 83 -1.34 2.33 -1.54
N VAL A 84 -2.27 3.24 -1.26
CA VAL A 84 -3.72 2.98 -1.38
C VAL A 84 -4.12 2.72 -2.82
N VAL A 85 -3.63 3.51 -3.78
CA VAL A 85 -3.93 3.31 -5.22
C VAL A 85 -3.45 1.93 -5.68
N VAL A 86 -2.21 1.56 -5.35
CA VAL A 86 -1.67 0.24 -5.69
C VAL A 86 -2.45 -0.88 -4.99
N ALA A 87 -2.81 -0.71 -3.72
CA ALA A 87 -3.65 -1.67 -3.01
C ALA A 87 -5.03 -1.82 -3.66
N ALA A 88 -5.66 -0.73 -4.11
CA ALA A 88 -6.94 -0.77 -4.80
C ALA A 88 -6.84 -1.56 -6.11
N ILE A 89 -5.77 -1.34 -6.89
CA ILE A 89 -5.50 -2.11 -8.12
C ILE A 89 -5.28 -3.60 -7.77
N ALA A 90 -4.49 -3.90 -6.74
CA ALA A 90 -4.25 -5.27 -6.30
C ALA A 90 -5.55 -5.97 -5.87
N VAL A 91 -6.41 -5.29 -5.10
CA VAL A 91 -7.75 -5.77 -4.74
C VAL A 91 -8.61 -5.97 -5.98
N VAL A 92 -8.49 -5.08 -6.98
CA VAL A 92 -9.21 -5.18 -8.25
C VAL A 92 -8.92 -6.49 -8.97
N VAL A 93 -7.63 -6.75 -9.14
CA VAL A 93 -7.11 -7.94 -9.81
C VAL A 93 -7.45 -9.20 -9.01
N ALA A 94 -7.19 -9.18 -7.71
CA ALA A 94 -7.35 -10.37 -6.87
C ALA A 94 -8.83 -10.78 -6.69
N ALA A 95 -9.77 -9.82 -6.71
CA ALA A 95 -11.20 -10.12 -6.79
C ALA A 95 -11.58 -10.80 -8.11
N GLY A 96 -11.01 -10.34 -9.22
CA GLY A 96 -11.31 -10.87 -10.56
C GLY A 96 -10.83 -12.32 -10.72
N ILE A 97 -9.71 -12.66 -10.09
CA ILE A 97 -9.14 -14.01 -10.11
C ILE A 97 -9.96 -14.94 -9.20
N THR A 98 -10.27 -14.52 -7.98
CA THR A 98 -10.97 -15.36 -7.00
C THR A 98 -12.48 -15.46 -7.21
N GLY A 99 -13.10 -14.44 -7.83
CA GLY A 99 -14.55 -14.43 -8.12
C GLY A 99 -14.99 -15.40 -9.22
N LYS A 100 -14.08 -15.88 -10.08
CA LYS A 100 -14.39 -16.80 -11.18
C LYS A 100 -14.50 -18.28 -10.77
N SER A 101 -14.15 -18.66 -9.53
CA SER A 101 -14.10 -20.07 -9.13
C SER A 101 -15.45 -20.67 -8.70
N LYS A 102 -16.57 -19.99 -8.96
CA LYS A 102 -17.93 -20.52 -8.78
C LYS A 102 -18.65 -20.50 -10.13
N ALA A 103 -18.27 -21.41 -11.01
CA ALA A 103 -19.02 -21.78 -12.21
C ALA A 103 -19.04 -23.31 -12.31
#